data_AF-X1HVS7-F1
#
_entry.id   AF-X1HVS7-F1
#
_cell.length_a   1.000
_cell.length_b   1.000
_cell.length_c   1.000
_cell.angle_alpha   90.00
_cell.angle_beta   90.00
_cell.angle_gamma   90.00
#
_symmetry.space_group_name_H-M   'P 1'
#
loop_
_entity.id
_entity.type
_entity.pdbx_description
1 polymer ?
#
loop_
_entity_poly.entity_id
_entity_poly.type
_entity_poly.pdbx_seq_one_letter_code
_entity_poly.pdbx_strand_id
1 'polypeptide(L)' 'MSLEKLGELDRSNLAIDVSSILRESITNGDFPPGMHLVEIPMAQKLGISRGPLREALRILETDGLIESFPGRGSFV' A
#
# COMPACT_ATOMS: atom_id res chain seq x y z
N MET A 1 -16.39 27.48 6.63
CA MET A 1 -15.20 26.69 7.01
C MET A 1 -15.65 25.46 7.82
N SER A 2 -16.79 24.82 7.52
CA SER A 2 -17.14 23.93 6.38
C SER A 2 -16.31 22.64 6.32
N LEU A 3 -16.70 21.66 7.16
CA LEU A 3 -16.97 20.22 6.93
C LEU A 3 -16.17 19.36 5.91
N GLU A 4 -15.20 19.89 5.16
CA GLU A 4 -14.45 19.11 4.15
C GLU A 4 -13.36 18.21 4.76
N LYS A 5 -12.92 18.48 6.00
CA LYS A 5 -11.84 17.73 6.68
C LYS A 5 -12.20 16.32 7.15
N LEU A 6 -13.48 15.97 7.24
CA LEU A 6 -13.91 14.64 7.72
C LEU A 6 -13.65 13.52 6.69
N GLY A 7 -13.57 13.84 5.39
CA GLY A 7 -13.24 12.86 4.34
C GLY A 7 -11.74 12.60 4.15
N GLU A 8 -10.89 13.46 4.74
CA GLU A 8 -9.43 13.39 4.65
C GLU A 8 -8.82 12.56 5.81
N LEU A 9 -9.54 12.51 6.94
CA LEU A 9 -9.15 11.80 8.17
C LEU A 9 -9.30 10.26 8.11
N ASP A 10 -9.97 9.72 7.08
CA ASP A 10 -10.22 8.26 6.96
C ASP A 10 -9.32 7.58 5.92
N ARG A 11 -8.99 8.27 4.82
CA ARG A 11 -8.15 7.70 3.74
C ARG A 11 -6.67 7.62 4.11
N SER A 12 -6.18 8.60 4.85
CA SER A 12 -4.80 8.66 5.32
C SER A 12 -4.51 7.57 6.34
N ASN A 13 -5.45 7.28 7.23
CA ASN A 13 -5.27 6.23 8.24
C ASN A 13 -5.25 4.83 7.60
N LEU A 14 -6.18 4.55 6.69
CA LEU A 14 -6.23 3.23 6.03
C LEU A 14 -4.95 2.93 5.22
N ALA A 15 -4.37 3.93 4.55
CA ALA A 15 -3.11 3.76 3.84
C ALA A 15 -1.94 3.45 4.80
N ILE A 16 -1.88 4.14 5.95
CA ILE A 16 -0.87 3.92 6.98
C ILE A 16 -1.02 2.50 7.58
N ASP A 17 -2.23 2.09 7.92
CA ASP A 17 -2.52 0.77 8.46
C ASP A 17 -2.13 -0.34 7.47
N VAL A 18 -2.52 -0.20 6.21
CA VAL A 18 -2.15 -1.14 5.15
C VAL A 18 -0.64 -1.18 4.94
N SER A 19 0.05 -0.03 4.95
CA SER A 19 1.51 0.00 4.83
C SER A 19 2.20 -0.71 5.99
N SER A 20 1.64 -0.61 7.21
CA SER A 20 2.19 -1.27 8.39
C SER A 20 2.04 -2.79 8.31
N ILE A 21 0.87 -3.28 7.88
CA ILE A 21 0.62 -4.71 7.65
C ILE A 21 1.56 -5.24 6.57
N LEU A 22 1.67 -4.56 5.44
CA LEU A 22 2.52 -5.00 4.33
C LEU A 22 4.01 -4.96 4.71
N ARG A 23 4.45 -3.95 5.46
CA ARG A 23 5.81 -3.87 6.00
C ARG A 23 6.13 -5.10 6.83
N GLU A 24 5.24 -5.44 7.77
CA GLU A 24 5.42 -6.61 8.63
C GLU A 24 5.54 -7.90 7.79
N SER A 25 4.64 -8.09 6.82
CA SER A 25 4.71 -9.23 5.89
C SER A 25 6.00 -9.29 5.07
N ILE A 26 6.52 -8.15 4.59
CA ILE A 26 7.82 -8.10 3.88
C ILE A 26 8.95 -8.50 4.84
N THR A 27 8.99 -7.92 6.05
CA THR A 27 10.05 -8.19 7.02
C THR A 27 10.02 -9.62 7.55
N ASN A 28 8.85 -10.25 7.60
CA ASN A 28 8.69 -11.65 7.99
C ASN A 28 8.99 -12.63 6.83
N GLY A 29 9.18 -12.12 5.61
CA GLY A 29 9.46 -12.94 4.43
C GLY A 29 8.23 -13.56 3.76
N ASP A 30 7.01 -13.18 4.17
CA ASP A 30 5.76 -13.59 3.51
C ASP A 30 5.71 -13.05 2.07
N PHE A 31 6.33 -11.89 1.84
CA PHE A 31 6.60 -11.35 0.52
C PHE A 31 8.12 -11.35 0.27
N PRO A 32 8.64 -12.35 -0.47
CA PRO A 32 10.06 -12.46 -0.74
C PRO A 32 10.55 -11.37 -1.71
N PRO A 33 11.85 -11.01 -1.68
CA PRO A 33 12.44 -10.10 -2.66
C PRO A 33 12.16 -10.54 -4.10
N GLY A 34 11.83 -9.58 -4.96
CA GLY A 34 11.41 -9.78 -6.34
C GLY A 34 9.95 -10.16 -6.51
N MET A 35 9.16 -10.30 -5.44
CA MET A 35 7.73 -10.58 -5.56
C MET A 35 6.98 -9.38 -6.16
N HIS A 36 6.20 -9.65 -7.21
CA HIS A 36 5.31 -8.66 -7.81
C HIS A 36 4.06 -8.42 -6.95
N LEU A 37 3.89 -7.18 -6.49
CA LEU A 37 2.75 -6.70 -5.71
C LEU A 37 1.62 -6.21 -6.65
N VAL A 38 0.75 -7.13 -7.05
CA VAL A 38 -0.34 -6.83 -7.98
C VAL A 38 -1.51 -6.15 -7.25
N GLU A 39 -1.77 -4.89 -7.57
CA GLU A 39 -2.74 -4.04 -6.85
C GLU A 39 -4.16 -4.65 -6.76
N ILE A 40 -4.69 -5.15 -7.88
CA ILE A 40 -6.09 -5.63 -7.96
C ILE A 40 -6.36 -6.79 -6.98
N PRO A 41 -5.64 -7.93 -7.06
CA PRO A 41 -5.88 -9.04 -6.15
C PRO A 41 -5.53 -8.70 -4.69
N MET A 42 -4.53 -7.85 -4.44
CA MET A 42 -4.22 -7.40 -3.09
C MET A 42 -5.34 -6.54 -2.49
N ALA A 43 -5.86 -5.56 -3.25
CA ALA A 43 -6.96 -4.72 -2.80
C ALA A 43 -8.22 -5.56 -2.51
N GLN A 44 -8.51 -6.54 -3.37
CA GLN A 44 -9.60 -7.50 -3.15
C GLN A 44 -9.40 -8.34 -1.89
N LYS A 45 -8.19 -8.88 -1.68
CA LYS A 45 -7.86 -9.69 -0.49
C LYS A 45 -7.96 -8.89 0.81
N LEU A 46 -7.57 -7.62 0.77
CA LEU A 46 -7.63 -6.70 1.91
C LEU A 46 -9.01 -6.07 2.12
N GLY A 47 -9.95 -6.25 1.18
CA GLY A 47 -11.28 -5.66 1.26
C GLY A 47 -11.29 -4.13 1.11
N ILE A 48 -10.29 -3.56 0.42
CA ILE A 48 -10.11 -2.11 0.26
C ILE A 48 -10.18 -1.71 -1.21
N SER A 49 -10.36 -0.41 -1.47
CA SER A 49 -10.20 0.13 -2.82
C SER A 49 -8.72 0.25 -3.20
N ARG A 50 -8.44 0.45 -4.50
CA ARG A 50 -7.06 0.58 -5.00
C ARG A 50 -6.36 1.86 -4.55
N GLY A 51 -7.09 2.93 -4.21
CA GLY A 51 -6.51 4.20 -3.81
C GLY A 51 -5.63 4.09 -2.55
N PRO A 52 -6.18 3.62 -1.42
CA PRO A 52 -5.43 3.40 -0.19
C PRO A 52 -4.29 2.41 -0.37
N LEU A 53 -4.48 1.34 -1.15
CA LEU A 53 -3.40 0.40 -1.44
C LEU A 53 -2.23 1.06 -2.17
N ARG A 54 -2.51 1.88 -3.20
CA ARG A 54 -1.47 2.60 -3.93
C ARG A 54 -0.72 3.57 -3.04
N GLU A 55 -1.40 4.22 -2.11
CA GLU A 55 -0.75 5.11 -1.16
C GLU A 55 0.13 4.34 -0.16
N ALA A 56 -0.35 3.19 0.33
CA ALA A 56 0.45 2.30 1.16
C ALA A 56 1.72 1.82 0.43
N LEU A 57 1.61 1.45 -0.85
CA LEU A 57 2.75 1.07 -1.68
C LEU A 57 3.75 2.22 -1.85
N ARG A 58 3.29 3.47 -2.01
CA ARG A 58 4.18 4.65 -2.06
C ARG A 58 4.94 4.88 -0.76
N ILE A 59 4.30 4.64 0.39
CA ILE A 59 4.95 4.71 1.70
C ILE A 59 6.08 3.67 1.76
N LEU A 60 5.79 2.42 1.38
CA LEU A 60 6.80 1.35 1.37
C LEU A 60 7.95 1.61 0.38
N GLU A 61 7.65 2.22 -0.77
CA GLU A 61 8.66 2.64 -1.76
C GLU A 61 9.57 3.74 -1.19
N THR A 62 8.98 4.70 -0.47
CA THR A 62 9.75 5.76 0.22
C THR A 62 10.67 5.17 1.29
N ASP A 63 10.24 4.09 1.94
CA ASP A 63 11.04 3.38 2.94
C ASP A 63 12.06 2.40 2.34
N GLY A 64 12.09 2.24 1.01
CA GLY A 64 13.02 1.36 0.30
C GLY A 64 12.70 -0.14 0.44
N LEU A 65 11.46 -0.49 0.79
CA LEU A 65 11.01 -1.88 0.91
C LEU A 65 10.46 -2.47 -0.37
N ILE A 66 10.12 -1.61 -1.35
CA ILE A 66 9.65 -1.99 -2.67
C ILE A 66 10.18 -1.01 -3.72
N GLU A 67 10.19 -1.42 -4.98
CA GLU A 67 10.46 -0.57 -6.15
C GLU A 67 9.28 -0.58 -7.13
N SER A 68 8.88 0.60 -7.65
CA SER A 68 7.84 0.71 -8.66
C SER A 68 8.42 0.92 -10.07
N PHE A 69 7.97 0.11 -11.03
CA PHE A 69 8.35 0.21 -12.43
C PHE A 69 7.15 0.66 -13.29
N PRO A 70 7.27 1.78 -14.03
CA PRO A 70 6.21 2.26 -14.91
C PRO A 70 5.73 1.18 -15.88
N GLY A 71 4.42 0.91 -15.88
CA GLY A 71 3.79 -0.10 -16.72
C GLY A 71 4.04 -1.56 -16.32
N ARG A 72 4.83 -1.83 -15.27
CA ARG A 72 5.11 -3.20 -14.80
C ARG A 72 4.58 -3.49 -13.39
N GLY A 73 4.40 -2.48 -12.55
CA GLY A 73 3.90 -2.62 -11.17
C GLY A 73 4.99 -2.41 -10.13
N SER A 74 4.73 -2.84 -8.89
CA SER A 74 5.65 -2.68 -7.75
C SER A 74 6.17 -4.04 -7.27
N PHE A 75 7.42 -4.08 -6.83
CA PHE A 75 8.12 -5.31 -6.45
C PHE A 75 8.83 -5.13 -5.12
N VAL A 76 8.79 -6.13 -4.25
CA VAL A 76 9.60 -6.15 -3.01
C VAL A 76 11.08 -6.23 -3.33
#